data_AF-A0A0C9XN08-F1
#
_entry.id   AF-A0A0C9XN08-F1
#
_cell.length_a   1.000
_cell.length_b   1.000
_cell.length_c   1.000
_cell.angle_alpha   90.00
_cell.angle_beta   90.00
_cell.angle_gamma   90.00
#
_symmetry.space_group_name_H-M   'P 1'
#
loop_
_entity.id
_entity.type
_entity.pdbx_description
1 polymer ?
#
loop_
_entity_poly.entity_id
_entity_poly.type
_entity_poly.pdbx_seq_one_letter_code
_entity_poly.pdbx_strand_id
1 'polypeptide(L)'
;MTMAKAAWEAMSAKTIQHCWNHTKIQLDKSMSFHLAHTDPVAWGSIHQNATGTMTLPSVESSLCAHLHNQYINSDWQPALKAVMESKDNVMVLDGISALHTAVLSCSGIKIHITMLTPVATESAQKQTN
;
A
#
# COMPACT_ATOMS: atom_id res chain seq x y z
N MET A 1 -12.07 -6.44 33.32
CA MET A 1 -11.51 -5.62 32.22
C MET A 1 -12.47 -4.49 31.86
N THR A 2 -12.55 -3.42 32.64
CA THR A 2 -13.58 -2.36 32.47
C THR A 2 -12.99 -0.96 32.32
N MET A 3 -11.82 -0.69 32.89
CA MET A 3 -11.18 0.63 32.84
C MET A 3 -10.68 1.00 31.44
N ALA A 4 -10.09 0.05 30.70
CA ALA A 4 -9.55 0.32 29.37
C ALA A 4 -10.65 0.65 28.33
N LYS A 5 -11.82 0.01 28.43
CA LYS A 5 -12.94 0.28 27.53
C LYS A 5 -13.57 1.64 27.83
N ALA A 6 -13.77 1.97 29.10
CA ALA A 6 -14.28 3.29 29.49
C ALA A 6 -13.31 4.42 29.09
N ALA A 7 -12.00 4.18 29.21
CA ALA A 7 -10.99 5.13 28.75
C ALA A 7 -11.04 5.33 27.22
N TRP A 8 -11.24 4.27 26.43
CA TRP A 8 -11.36 4.35 24.97
C TRP A 8 -12.62 5.11 24.52
N GLU A 9 -13.78 4.83 25.11
CA GLU A 9 -15.04 5.53 24.78
C GLU A 9 -15.03 7.01 25.22
N ALA A 10 -14.23 7.36 26.23
CA ALA A 10 -14.06 8.75 26.68
C ALA A 10 -13.10 9.56 25.78
N MET A 11 -12.38 8.93 24.86
CA MET A 11 -11.50 9.64 23.94
C MET A 11 -12.32 10.34 22.87
N SER A 12 -12.28 11.67 22.88
CA SER A 12 -12.87 12.47 21.81
C SER A 12 -12.02 12.41 20.53
N ALA A 13 -12.65 12.65 19.38
CA ALA A 13 -11.94 12.82 18.11
C ALA A 13 -10.83 13.90 18.19
N LYS A 14 -11.02 14.93 19.03
CA LYS A 14 -10.03 15.97 19.31
C LYS A 14 -8.80 15.42 20.05
N THR A 15 -9.01 14.50 20.98
CA THR A 15 -7.93 13.81 21.72
C THR A 15 -7.14 12.92 20.77
N ILE A 16 -7.82 12.17 19.90
CA ILE A 16 -7.19 11.34 18.87
C ILE A 16 -6.35 12.20 17.91
N GLN A 17 -6.90 13.31 17.42
CA GLN A 17 -6.18 14.24 16.56
C GLN A 17 -4.94 14.84 17.26
N HIS A 18 -5.07 15.19 18.54
CA HIS A 18 -3.96 15.68 19.33
C HIS A 18 -2.87 14.61 19.50
N CYS A 19 -3.24 13.36 19.74
CA CYS A 19 -2.32 12.22 19.78
C CYS A 19 -1.61 12.03 18.43
N TRP A 20 -2.31 12.06 17.29
CA TRP A 20 -1.71 11.97 15.96
C TRP A 20 -0.71 13.12 15.67
N ASN A 21 -1.06 14.34 16.07
CA ASN A 21 -0.19 15.50 15.91
C ASN A 21 1.06 15.42 16.80
N HIS A 22 0.92 14.87 18.01
CA HIS A 22 2.00 14.72 18.98
C HIS A 22 2.97 13.59 18.61
N THR A 23 2.45 12.44 18.17
CA THR A 23 3.29 11.30 17.74
C THR A 23 3.91 11.50 16.36
N LYS A 24 3.54 12.57 15.64
CA LYS A 24 3.94 12.82 14.24
C LYS A 24 3.57 11.68 13.29
N ILE A 25 2.64 10.80 13.70
CA ILE A 25 1.99 9.84 12.82
C ILE A 25 0.97 10.63 12.00
N GLN A 26 1.46 11.47 11.09
CA GLN A 26 0.61 12.02 10.06
C GLN A 26 0.59 11.02 8.91
N LEU A 27 -0.61 10.74 8.42
CA LEU A 27 -0.76 10.13 7.11
C LEU A 27 -0.10 11.09 6.14
N ASP A 28 1.05 10.72 5.61
CA ASP A 28 1.80 11.56 4.70
C ASP A 28 0.96 11.67 3.42
N LYS A 29 0.12 12.71 3.34
CA LYS A 29 -0.78 12.95 2.21
C LYS A 29 0.01 13.18 0.92
N SER A 30 1.30 13.49 1.05
CA SER A 30 2.26 13.58 -0.05
C SER A 30 2.72 12.22 -0.57
N MET A 31 2.60 11.15 0.20
CA MET A 31 2.76 9.78 -0.29
C MET A 31 1.43 9.27 -0.84
N SER A 32 0.92 10.00 -1.84
CA SER A 32 0.18 9.33 -2.92
C SER A 32 1.18 8.40 -3.59
N PHE A 33 1.42 7.24 -2.99
CA PHE A 33 1.90 6.11 -3.76
C PHE A 33 0.77 5.84 -4.76
N HIS A 34 0.86 6.43 -5.96
CA HIS A 34 0.24 5.81 -7.11
C HIS A 34 1.02 4.51 -7.27
N LEU A 35 0.62 3.48 -6.51
CA LEU A 35 1.20 2.18 -6.69
C LEU A 35 0.76 1.78 -8.09
N ALA A 36 1.71 1.54 -8.98
CA ALA A 36 1.47 1.13 -10.35
C ALA A 36 0.41 0.02 -10.46
N HIS A 37 0.34 -0.85 -9.45
CA HIS A 37 -0.65 -1.92 -9.33
C HIS A 37 -2.10 -1.47 -9.02
N THR A 38 -2.36 -0.18 -8.83
CA THR A 38 -3.71 0.40 -8.74
C THR A 38 -4.14 1.05 -10.06
N ASP A 39 -3.27 1.05 -11.08
CA ASP A 39 -3.55 1.66 -12.37
C ASP A 39 -4.51 0.79 -13.22
N PRO A 40 -5.74 1.27 -13.51
CA PRO A 40 -6.73 0.48 -14.25
C PRO A 40 -6.33 0.24 -15.71
N VAL A 41 -5.52 1.11 -16.32
CA VAL A 41 -5.03 0.95 -17.69
C VAL A 41 -3.97 -0.15 -17.76
N ALA A 42 -3.11 -0.25 -16.74
CA ALA A 42 -2.16 -1.35 -16.61
C ALA A 42 -2.88 -2.71 -16.48
N TRP A 43 -3.92 -2.80 -15.63
CA TRP A 43 -4.76 -3.99 -15.53
C TRP A 43 -5.51 -4.34 -16.81
N GLY A 44 -5.91 -3.33 -17.60
CA GLY A 44 -6.50 -3.53 -18.92
C GLY A 44 -5.59 -4.30 -19.88
N SER A 45 -4.28 -4.08 -19.81
CA SER A 45 -3.30 -4.81 -20.64
C SER A 45 -3.22 -6.29 -20.24
N ILE A 46 -3.28 -6.59 -18.94
CA ILE A 46 -3.30 -7.98 -18.43
C ILE A 46 -4.62 -8.68 -18.81
N HIS A 47 -5.74 -7.96 -18.77
CA HIS A 47 -7.02 -8.49 -19.24
C HIS A 47 -7.01 -8.80 -20.75
N GLN A 48 -6.36 -7.96 -21.57
CA GLN A 48 -6.18 -8.24 -22.99
C GLN A 48 -5.30 -9.48 -23.23
N ASN A 49 -4.34 -9.77 -22.35
CA ASN A 49 -3.59 -11.03 -22.38
C ASN A 49 -4.46 -12.24 -22.07
N ALA A 50 -5.24 -12.16 -20.98
CA ALA A 50 -6.12 -13.22 -20.52
C ALA A 50 -7.21 -13.61 -21.53
N THR A 51 -7.65 -12.64 -22.34
CA THR A 51 -8.61 -12.87 -23.43
C THR A 51 -7.97 -13.43 -24.70
N GLY A 52 -6.64 -13.59 -24.73
CA GLY A 52 -5.88 -14.00 -25.92
C GLY A 52 -5.73 -12.90 -26.98
N THR A 53 -6.18 -11.67 -26.68
CA THR A 53 -6.09 -10.52 -27.59
C THR A 53 -4.65 -10.00 -27.73
N MET A 54 -3.83 -10.19 -26.70
CA MET A 54 -2.46 -9.70 -26.63
C MET A 54 -1.51 -10.79 -26.15
N THR A 55 -0.28 -10.85 -26.67
CA THR A 55 0.75 -11.80 -26.23
C THR A 55 1.49 -11.29 -24.99
N LEU A 56 2.08 -12.19 -24.19
CA LEU A 56 2.79 -11.82 -22.96
C LEU A 56 3.91 -10.78 -23.18
N PRO A 57 4.78 -10.88 -24.21
CA PRO A 57 5.81 -9.85 -24.45
C PRO A 57 5.21 -8.48 -24.80
N SER A 58 4.07 -8.46 -25.49
CA SER A 58 3.36 -7.22 -25.80
C SER A 58 2.79 -6.59 -24.53
N VAL A 59 2.28 -7.39 -23.60
CA VAL A 59 1.73 -6.92 -22.31
C VAL A 59 2.82 -6.33 -21.45
N GLU A 60 3.96 -7.01 -21.30
CA GLU A 60 5.11 -6.48 -20.56
C GLU A 60 5.60 -5.17 -21.19
N SER A 61 5.66 -5.10 -22.52
CA SER A 61 6.03 -3.87 -23.24
C SER A 61 5.05 -2.74 -22.97
N SER A 62 3.74 -3.02 -22.98
CA SER A 62 2.70 -2.04 -22.65
C SER A 62 2.74 -1.61 -21.19
N LEU A 63 3.00 -2.51 -20.24
CA LEU A 63 3.16 -2.17 -18.83
C LEU A 63 4.40 -1.28 -18.61
N CYS A 64 5.53 -1.63 -19.22
CA CYS A 64 6.75 -0.81 -19.18
C CYS A 64 6.52 0.58 -19.80
N ALA A 65 5.85 0.66 -20.95
CA ALA A 65 5.56 1.92 -21.63
C ALA A 65 4.54 2.78 -20.88
N HIS A 66 3.58 2.17 -20.19
CA HIS A 66 2.53 2.90 -19.47
C HIS A 66 2.99 3.37 -18.09
N LEU A 67 3.70 2.51 -17.35
CA LEU A 67 4.10 2.77 -15.97
C LEU A 67 5.49 3.39 -15.85
N HIS A 68 6.31 3.34 -16.92
CA HIS A 68 7.67 3.85 -16.96
C HIS A 68 8.47 3.42 -15.71
N ASN A 69 8.96 4.38 -14.92
CA ASN A 69 9.77 4.16 -13.73
C ASN A 69 8.99 3.52 -12.56
N GLN A 70 7.68 3.41 -12.67
CA GLN A 70 6.82 2.76 -11.67
C GLN A 70 6.58 1.27 -11.99
N TYR A 71 7.05 0.78 -13.14
CA TYR A 71 6.99 -0.64 -13.45
C TYR A 71 7.97 -1.43 -12.58
N ILE A 72 7.42 -2.26 -11.71
CA ILE A 72 8.20 -3.21 -10.91
C ILE A 72 7.75 -4.61 -11.31
N ASN A 73 8.59 -5.34 -12.03
CA ASN A 73 8.25 -6.68 -12.56
C ASN A 73 7.69 -7.60 -11.46
N SER A 74 8.30 -7.62 -10.26
CA SER A 74 7.88 -8.48 -9.15
C SER A 74 6.42 -8.27 -8.71
N ASP A 75 5.89 -7.06 -8.87
CA ASP A 75 4.52 -6.72 -8.47
C ASP A 75 3.49 -7.29 -9.46
N TRP A 76 3.91 -7.49 -10.73
CA TRP A 76 3.04 -7.96 -11.82
C TRP A 76 3.18 -9.46 -12.10
N GLN A 77 4.28 -10.09 -11.67
CA GLN A 77 4.53 -11.53 -11.84
C GLN A 77 3.38 -12.43 -11.35
N PRO A 78 2.73 -12.19 -10.19
CA PRO A 78 1.60 -13.02 -9.77
C PRO A 78 0.43 -13.00 -10.76
N ALA A 79 0.12 -11.83 -11.32
CA ALA A 79 -0.95 -11.67 -12.30
C ALA A 79 -0.60 -12.31 -13.64
N LEU A 80 0.62 -12.09 -14.14
CA LEU A 80 1.10 -12.68 -15.40
C LEU A 80 1.19 -14.21 -15.30
N LYS A 81 1.68 -14.73 -14.17
CA LYS A 81 1.74 -16.17 -13.88
C LYS A 81 0.34 -16.79 -13.83
N ALA A 82 -0.63 -16.11 -13.21
CA ALA A 82 -2.02 -16.58 -13.19
C ALA A 82 -2.62 -16.69 -14.59
N VAL A 83 -2.30 -15.75 -15.51
CA VAL A 83 -2.70 -15.86 -16.91
C VAL A 83 -2.06 -17.08 -17.58
N MET A 84 -0.76 -17.28 -17.39
CA MET A 84 -0.01 -18.38 -18.00
C MET A 84 -0.42 -19.77 -17.51
N GLU A 85 -0.70 -19.93 -16.21
CA GLU A 85 -1.01 -21.23 -15.59
C GLU A 85 -2.46 -21.66 -15.76
N SER A 86 -3.29 -20.78 -16.31
CA SER A 86 -4.69 -21.07 -16.50
C SER A 86 -4.96 -21.95 -17.70
N LYS A 87 -6.01 -22.77 -17.58
CA LYS A 87 -6.49 -23.62 -18.66
C LYS A 87 -7.72 -23.04 -19.36
N ASP A 88 -8.45 -22.16 -18.68
CA ASP A 88 -9.70 -21.56 -19.14
C ASP A 88 -9.69 -20.05 -18.90
N ASN A 89 -9.93 -19.28 -19.96
CA ASN A 89 -9.92 -17.81 -19.92
C ASN A 89 -10.91 -17.24 -18.89
N VAL A 90 -12.03 -17.92 -18.62
CA VAL A 90 -13.04 -17.47 -17.63
C VAL A 90 -12.46 -17.48 -16.21
N MET A 91 -11.74 -18.55 -15.83
CA MET A 91 -11.09 -18.63 -14.51
C MET A 91 -9.97 -17.60 -14.34
N VAL A 92 -9.31 -17.22 -15.45
CA VAL A 92 -8.29 -16.15 -15.45
C VAL A 92 -8.90 -14.81 -15.11
N LEU A 93 -10.01 -14.47 -15.78
CA LEU A 93 -10.64 -13.17 -15.63
C LEU A 93 -11.17 -12.97 -14.21
N ASP A 94 -11.72 -14.01 -13.60
CA ASP A 94 -12.11 -14.02 -12.20
C ASP A 94 -10.90 -13.86 -11.28
N GLY A 95 -9.81 -14.58 -11.55
CA GLY A 95 -8.55 -14.48 -10.78
C GLY A 95 -7.91 -13.09 -10.86
N ILE A 96 -7.85 -12.49 -12.05
CA ILE A 96 -7.35 -11.11 -12.26
C ILE A 96 -8.25 -10.12 -11.52
N SER A 97 -9.56 -10.26 -11.61
CA SER A 97 -10.51 -9.36 -10.96
C SER A 97 -10.40 -9.45 -9.44
N ALA A 98 -10.21 -10.65 -8.89
CA ALA A 98 -9.97 -10.86 -7.47
C ALA A 98 -8.65 -10.24 -7.01
N LEU A 99 -7.57 -10.40 -7.79
CA LEU A 99 -6.27 -9.77 -7.52
C LEU A 99 -6.37 -8.24 -7.55
N HIS A 100 -7.00 -7.67 -8.58
CA HIS A 100 -7.20 -6.23 -8.69
C HIS A 100 -8.02 -5.69 -7.52
N THR A 101 -9.09 -6.38 -7.12
CA THR A 101 -9.91 -6.02 -5.95
C THR A 101 -9.12 -6.08 -4.65
N ALA A 102 -8.30 -7.12 -4.46
CA ALA A 102 -7.45 -7.26 -3.28
C ALA A 102 -6.42 -6.12 -3.20
N VAL A 103 -5.83 -5.76 -4.35
CA VAL A 103 -4.88 -4.66 -4.46
C VAL A 103 -5.52 -3.31 -4.15
N LEU A 104 -6.73 -3.03 -4.66
CA LEU A 104 -7.49 -1.83 -4.31
C LEU A 104 -7.89 -1.78 -2.83
N SER A 105 -8.04 -2.95 -2.19
CA SER A 105 -8.40 -3.08 -0.77
C SER A 105 -7.21 -2.98 0.17
N CYS A 106 -5.97 -3.09 -0.34
CA CYS A 106 -4.76 -2.84 0.42
C CYS A 106 -4.66 -1.33 0.70
N SER A 107 -5.28 -0.88 1.79
CA SER A 107 -5.00 0.44 2.35
C SER A 107 -3.49 0.52 2.58
N GLY A 108 -2.78 1.38 1.84
CA GLY A 108 -1.32 1.57 1.91
C GLY A 108 -0.79 2.08 3.26
N ILE A 109 -1.40 1.68 4.37
CA ILE A 109 -1.02 1.99 5.74
C ILE A 109 0.22 1.16 6.07
N LYS A 110 1.39 1.69 5.68
CA LYS A 110 2.67 1.21 6.19
C LYS A 110 2.97 2.00 7.47
N ILE A 111 2.72 1.39 8.64
CA ILE A 111 3.06 2.00 9.92
C ILE A 111 4.58 2.01 10.04
N HIS A 112 5.21 3.14 9.72
CA HIS A 112 6.60 3.37 10.05
C HIS A 112 6.70 3.68 11.54
N ILE A 113 7.07 2.69 12.35
CA ILE A 113 7.47 2.91 13.74
C ILE A 113 8.89 3.47 13.69
N THR A 114 9.03 4.80 13.69
CA THR A 114 10.33 5.42 13.95
C THR A 114 10.70 5.06 15.38
N MET A 115 11.77 4.28 15.58
CA MET A 115 12.35 4.12 16.92
C MET A 115 12.75 5.50 17.42
N LEU A 116 11.98 6.02 18.39
CA LEU A 116 12.39 7.18 19.16
C LEU A 116 13.60 6.76 19.97
N THR A 117 14.78 7.23 19.56
CA THR A 117 15.98 7.17 20.37
C THR A 117 15.65 7.84 21.71
N PRO A 118 15.86 7.17 22.86
CA PRO A 118 15.59 7.77 24.15
C PRO A 118 16.52 8.97 24.32
N VAL A 119 15.93 10.17 24.41
CA VAL A 119 16.69 11.38 24.75
C VAL A 119 17.18 11.19 26.18
N ALA A 120 18.49 11.11 26.36
CA ALA A 120 19.10 11.17 27.67
C ALA A 120 18.88 12.59 28.19
N THR A 121 18.05 12.74 29.22
CA THR A 121 17.82 14.00 29.91
C THR A 121 19.12 14.38 30.64
N GLU A 122 19.87 15.31 30.06
CA GLU A 122 20.99 15.99 30.71
C GLU A 122 20.42 16.97 31.74
N SER A 123 20.34 16.54 32.99
CA SER A 123 20.05 17.40 34.13
C SER A 123 21.27 18.27 34.43
N ALA A 124 21.21 19.53 33.99
CA ALA A 124 22.18 20.56 34.32
C ALA A 124 22.08 20.92 35.82
N GLN A 125 23.06 20.48 36.62
CA GLN A 125 23.22 20.91 38.00
C GLN A 125 24.07 22.18 38.03
N LYS A 126 23.38 23.32 38.12
CA LYS A 126 23.93 24.66 38.28
C LYS A 126 24.46 24.81 39.71
N GLN A 127 25.78 24.76 39.90
CA GLN A 127 26.43 25.15 41.15
C GLN A 127 27.16 26.48 40.93
N THR A 128 26.57 27.55 41.44
CA THR A 128 27.17 28.88 41.56
C THR A 128 28.00 28.97 42.84
N ASN A 129 29.15 29.65 42.72
CA ASN A 129 30.10 30.13 43.76
C ASN A 129 29.60 30.15 45.20
#